data_AF-A0A947RBT7-F1
#
_entry.id   AF-A0A947RBT7-F1
#
_cell.length_a   1.000
_cell.length_b   1.000
_cell.length_c   1.000
_cell.angle_alpha   90.00
_cell.angle_beta   90.00
_cell.angle_gamma   90.00
#
_symmetry.space_group_name_H-M   'P 1'
#
loop_
_entity.id
_entity.type
_entity.pdbx_description
1 polymer ?
#
loop_
_entity_poly.entity_id
_entity_poly.type
_entity_poly.pdbx_seq_one_letter_code
_entity_poly.pdbx_strand_id
1 'polypeptide(L)'
;MLCVSVIINRSIGADGRGEMTKLVLMPQILWVFCTVGVDLMNVYYAGKQKDNLSRLVSNSIWLGLGFGFISILLVTGIYVSLRGSFPQIDKLLGDVPSHLYFLMLLTVPFFLIGHFIESIIYGLDKILITNLKRITTQIAYLLFVLIVVTDPDSLIPFLKVPFG
;
A
#
# COMPACT_ATOMS: atom_id res chain seq x y z
N MET A 1 4.11 -13.63 0.65
CA MET A 1 2.67 -13.49 0.91
C MET A 1 2.11 -14.73 1.62
N LEU A 2 2.24 -15.95 1.08
CA LEU A 2 1.68 -17.16 1.70
C LEU A 2 2.27 -17.52 3.09
N CYS A 3 3.58 -17.44 3.28
CA CYS A 3 4.17 -17.77 4.60
C CYS A 3 3.76 -16.75 5.68
N VAL A 4 3.63 -15.47 5.31
CA VAL A 4 3.20 -14.42 6.24
C VAL A 4 1.74 -14.57 6.61
N SER A 5 0.87 -14.95 5.66
CA SER A 5 -0.54 -15.19 5.97
C SER A 5 -0.74 -16.40 6.87
N VAL A 6 0.16 -17.40 6.86
CA VAL A 6 0.18 -18.52 7.81
C VAL A 6 0.62 -18.06 9.20
N ILE A 7 1.65 -17.21 9.28
CA ILE A 7 2.19 -16.69 10.54
C ILE A 7 1.17 -15.75 11.22
N ILE A 8 0.60 -14.79 10.48
CA ILE A 8 -0.46 -13.90 10.97
C ILE A 8 -1.67 -14.68 11.48
N ASN A 9 -2.05 -15.76 10.78
CA ASN A 9 -3.18 -16.59 11.17
C ASN A 9 -2.92 -17.40 12.44
N ARG A 10 -1.65 -17.64 12.79
CA ARG A 10 -1.26 -18.25 14.07
C ARG A 10 -1.18 -17.25 15.21
N SER A 11 -0.87 -15.98 14.96
CA SER A 11 -0.66 -14.97 16.01
C SER A 11 -1.90 -14.14 16.34
N ILE A 12 -2.77 -13.84 15.37
CA ILE A 12 -3.92 -12.94 15.53
C ILE A 12 -5.25 -13.69 15.79
N GLY A 13 -5.29 -15.00 15.55
CA GLY A 13 -6.53 -15.78 15.57
C GLY A 13 -7.43 -15.49 14.35
N ALA A 14 -8.48 -16.30 14.17
CA ALA A 14 -9.36 -16.20 13.00
C ALA A 14 -10.16 -14.87 12.95
N ASP A 15 -10.41 -14.25 14.12
CA ASP A 15 -11.27 -13.08 14.27
C ASP A 15 -10.61 -11.78 13.77
N GLY A 16 -9.36 -11.49 14.16
CA GLY A 16 -8.65 -10.27 13.72
C GLY A 16 -8.20 -10.28 12.24
N ARG A 17 -8.35 -11.43 11.55
CA ARG A 17 -8.03 -11.57 10.13
C ARG A 17 -9.00 -10.80 9.24
N GLY A 18 -10.27 -10.72 9.65
CA GLY A 18 -11.32 -10.00 8.93
C GLY A 18 -11.01 -8.51 8.84
N GLU A 19 -10.73 -7.89 9.99
CA GLU A 19 -10.41 -6.45 10.10
C GLU A 19 -9.12 -6.07 9.35
N MET A 20 -8.05 -6.86 9.52
CA MET A 20 -6.81 -6.70 8.75
C MET A 20 -7.02 -6.80 7.25
N THR A 21 -7.86 -7.74 6.80
CA THR A 21 -8.15 -7.91 5.38
C THR A 21 -8.87 -6.68 4.81
N LYS A 22 -9.82 -6.09 5.55
CA LYS A 22 -10.49 -4.84 5.16
C LYS A 22 -9.49 -3.69 5.01
N LEU A 23 -8.58 -3.54 5.98
CA LEU A 23 -7.53 -2.50 5.97
C LEU A 23 -6.57 -2.60 4.79
N VAL A 24 -6.25 -3.81 4.35
CA VAL A 24 -5.30 -4.06 3.26
C VAL A 24 -5.97 -4.00 1.89
N LEU A 25 -7.21 -4.45 1.76
CA LEU A 25 -7.91 -4.47 0.47
C LEU A 25 -8.18 -3.07 -0.05
N MET A 26 -8.56 -2.12 0.82
CA MET A 26 -8.91 -0.78 0.40
C MET A 26 -7.77 -0.05 -0.36
N PRO A 27 -6.55 0.07 0.19
CA PRO A 27 -5.45 0.69 -0.54
C PRO A 27 -5.05 -0.08 -1.80
N GLN A 28 -5.24 -1.41 -1.84
CA GLN A 28 -4.96 -2.21 -3.05
C GLN A 28 -5.93 -1.88 -4.19
N ILE A 29 -7.23 -1.76 -3.89
CA ILE A 29 -8.23 -1.37 -4.89
C ILE A 29 -7.89 0.02 -5.42
N LEU A 30 -7.62 0.98 -4.53
CA LEU A 30 -7.24 2.35 -4.92
C LEU A 30 -5.99 2.36 -5.80
N TRP A 31 -4.98 1.56 -5.46
CA TRP A 31 -3.78 1.44 -6.26
C TRP A 31 -4.09 0.99 -7.68
N VAL A 32 -4.86 -0.09 -7.86
CA VAL A 32 -5.25 -0.58 -9.19
C VAL A 32 -5.99 0.50 -9.98
N PHE A 33 -6.95 1.18 -9.35
CA PHE A 33 -7.72 2.25 -9.98
C PHE A 33 -6.87 3.48 -10.34
N CYS A 34 -5.87 3.83 -9.53
CA CYS A 34 -5.07 5.05 -9.71
C CYS A 34 -3.87 4.88 -10.64
N THR A 35 -3.55 3.64 -11.04
CA THR A 35 -2.41 3.39 -11.93
C THR A 35 -2.73 3.84 -13.37
N VAL A 36 -3.99 3.71 -13.83
CA VAL A 36 -4.55 4.23 -15.12
C VAL A 36 -3.58 4.16 -16.32
N GLY A 37 -2.79 3.11 -16.45
CA GLY A 37 -1.83 2.93 -17.56
C GLY A 37 -0.59 3.84 -17.53
N VAL A 38 -0.39 4.64 -16.48
CA VAL A 38 0.80 5.48 -16.28
C VAL A 38 2.07 4.62 -16.23
N ASP A 39 1.96 3.43 -15.66
CA ASP A 39 3.00 2.41 -15.66
C ASP A 39 3.46 2.03 -17.07
N LEU A 40 2.52 1.78 -17.99
CA LEU A 40 2.82 1.47 -19.39
C LEU A 40 3.45 2.65 -20.13
N MET A 41 2.95 3.87 -19.88
CA MET A 41 3.53 5.09 -20.47
C MET A 41 4.97 5.29 -20.00
N ASN A 42 5.22 5.10 -18.71
CA ASN A 42 6.56 5.20 -18.14
C ASN A 42 7.55 4.19 -18.75
N VAL A 43 7.14 2.94 -18.92
CA VAL A 43 7.96 1.92 -19.59
C VAL A 43 8.30 2.36 -21.02
N TYR A 44 7.31 2.83 -21.78
CA TYR A 44 7.49 3.27 -23.16
C TYR A 44 8.45 4.48 -23.28
N TYR A 45 8.21 5.53 -22.50
CA TYR A 45 9.03 6.75 -22.57
C TYR A 45 10.43 6.54 -22.01
N ALA A 46 10.59 5.72 -20.96
CA ALA A 46 11.91 5.38 -20.44
C ALA A 46 12.75 4.59 -21.46
N GLY A 47 12.13 3.67 -22.21
CA GLY A 47 12.81 2.89 -23.25
C GLY A 47 13.13 3.71 -24.50
N LYS A 48 12.21 4.59 -24.93
CA LYS A 48 12.30 5.33 -26.21
C LYS A 48 12.99 6.70 -26.11
N GLN A 49 12.89 7.40 -24.98
CA GLN A 49 13.36 8.79 -24.81
C GLN A 49 14.26 8.95 -23.58
N LYS A 50 15.45 8.34 -23.65
CA LYS A 50 16.41 8.30 -22.53
C LYS A 50 16.93 9.67 -22.08
N ASP A 51 16.94 10.67 -22.96
CA ASP A 51 17.48 12.00 -22.65
C ASP A 51 16.60 12.82 -21.68
N ASN A 52 15.33 12.40 -21.47
CA ASN A 52 14.38 13.11 -20.63
C ASN A 52 14.00 12.37 -19.34
N LEU A 53 14.83 11.41 -18.88
CA LEU A 53 14.54 10.60 -17.70
C LEU A 53 14.26 11.42 -16.43
N SER A 54 14.98 12.52 -16.21
CA SER A 54 14.76 13.38 -15.04
C SER A 54 13.36 14.01 -15.06
N ARG A 55 12.84 14.38 -16.23
CA ARG A 55 11.47 14.92 -16.37
C ARG A 55 10.43 13.82 -16.16
N LEU A 56 10.69 12.61 -16.67
CA LEU A 56 9.79 11.47 -16.51
C LEU A 56 9.64 11.06 -15.04
N VAL A 57 10.74 11.04 -14.27
CA VAL A 57 10.72 10.79 -12.84
C VAL A 57 9.96 11.88 -12.08
N SER A 58 10.24 13.15 -12.37
CA SER A 58 9.53 14.27 -11.72
C SER A 58 8.02 14.22 -11.98
N ASN A 59 7.62 14.00 -13.24
CA ASN A 59 6.20 13.87 -13.61
C ASN A 59 5.55 12.68 -12.90
N SER A 60 6.25 11.55 -12.79
CA SER A 60 5.75 10.37 -12.08
C SER A 60 5.55 10.63 -10.59
N ILE A 61 6.44 11.39 -9.96
CA ILE A 61 6.28 11.80 -8.55
C ILE A 61 5.04 12.69 -8.40
N TRP A 62 4.89 13.69 -9.27
CA TRP A 62 3.72 14.58 -9.24
C TRP A 62 2.41 13.84 -9.50
N LEU A 63 2.39 12.90 -10.46
CA LEU A 63 1.23 12.06 -10.72
C LEU A 63 0.93 11.13 -9.55
N GLY A 64 1.94 10.51 -8.94
CA GLY A 64 1.77 9.65 -7.78
C GLY A 64 1.20 10.40 -6.57
N LEU A 65 1.72 11.60 -6.29
CA LEU A 65 1.18 12.48 -5.25
C LEU A 65 -0.24 12.96 -5.58
N GLY A 66 -0.47 13.41 -6.81
CA GLY A 66 -1.77 13.92 -7.26
C GLY A 66 -2.84 12.85 -7.18
N PHE A 67 -2.61 11.69 -7.80
CA PHE A 67 -3.55 10.57 -7.75
C PHE A 67 -3.73 10.06 -6.32
N GLY A 68 -2.65 9.89 -5.55
CA GLY A 68 -2.76 9.47 -4.15
C GLY A 68 -3.60 10.41 -3.30
N PHE A 69 -3.42 11.73 -3.44
CA PHE A 69 -4.23 12.72 -2.72
C PHE A 69 -5.69 12.70 -3.17
N ILE A 70 -5.95 12.57 -4.48
CA ILE A 70 -7.31 12.41 -5.01
C ILE A 70 -7.96 11.14 -4.45
N SER A 71 -7.23 10.03 -4.33
CA SER A 71 -7.75 8.80 -3.71
C SER A 71 -8.17 9.04 -2.27
N ILE A 72 -7.33 9.71 -1.48
CA ILE A 72 -7.60 10.01 -0.07
C ILE A 72 -8.85 10.87 0.05
N LEU A 73 -8.97 11.93 -0.77
CA LEU A 73 -10.13 12.80 -0.79
C LEU A 73 -11.41 12.07 -1.21
N LEU A 74 -11.35 11.26 -2.27
CA LEU A 74 -12.50 10.48 -2.74
C LEU A 74 -13.00 9.54 -1.64
N VAL A 75 -12.09 8.78 -1.04
CA VAL A 75 -12.46 7.79 -0.04
C VAL A 75 -12.98 8.43 1.23
N THR A 76 -12.33 9.50 1.69
CA THR A 76 -12.80 10.25 2.87
C THR A 76 -14.13 10.92 2.60
N GLY A 77 -14.31 11.51 1.40
CA GLY A 77 -15.55 12.15 0.99
C GLY A 77 -16.71 11.16 0.88
N ILE A 78 -16.48 9.99 0.29
CA ILE A 78 -17.45 8.88 0.22
C ILE A 78 -17.82 8.43 1.63
N TYR A 79 -16.83 8.22 2.50
CA TYR A 79 -17.07 7.81 3.88
C TYR A 79 -17.93 8.82 4.63
N VAL A 80 -17.58 10.11 4.61
CA VAL A 80 -18.34 11.16 5.32
C VAL A 80 -19.74 11.32 4.74
N SER A 81 -19.91 11.25 3.42
CA SER A 81 -21.19 11.52 2.76
C SER A 81 -22.18 10.36 2.87
N LEU A 82 -21.69 9.11 2.92
CA LEU A 82 -22.54 7.92 2.92
C LEU A 82 -22.71 7.29 4.31
N ARG A 83 -21.96 7.75 5.31
CA ARG A 83 -22.10 7.34 6.70
C ARG A 83 -23.53 7.54 7.18
N GLY A 84 -24.13 6.52 7.79
CA GLY A 84 -25.52 6.54 8.28
C GLY A 84 -26.60 6.38 7.21
N SER A 85 -26.30 6.61 5.92
CA SER A 85 -27.25 6.35 4.82
C SER A 85 -27.16 4.91 4.29
N PHE A 86 -25.98 4.29 4.40
CA PHE A 86 -25.73 2.91 3.94
C PHE A 86 -25.11 2.06 5.06
N PRO A 87 -25.91 1.20 5.73
CA PRO A 87 -25.42 0.34 6.83
C PRO A 87 -24.25 -0.57 6.44
N GLN A 88 -24.12 -0.90 5.16
CA GLN A 88 -23.05 -1.74 4.63
C GLN A 88 -21.69 -1.04 4.67
N ILE A 89 -21.64 0.29 4.48
CA ILE A 89 -20.39 1.07 4.54
C ILE A 89 -19.93 1.16 5.99
N ASP A 90 -20.87 1.37 6.91
CA ASP A 90 -20.60 1.36 8.35
C ASP A 90 -20.14 -0.03 8.82
N LYS A 91 -20.64 -1.12 8.25
CA LYS A 91 -20.13 -2.48 8.56
C LYS A 91 -18.78 -2.80 7.91
N LEU A 92 -18.50 -2.20 6.75
CA LEU A 92 -17.22 -2.36 6.05
C LEU A 92 -16.09 -1.61 6.77
N LEU A 93 -16.37 -0.45 7.37
CA LEU A 93 -15.37 0.46 7.92
C LEU A 93 -15.48 0.68 9.44
N GLY A 94 -16.59 0.33 10.07
CA GLY A 94 -16.91 0.68 11.45
C GLY A 94 -16.26 -0.18 12.53
N ASP A 95 -15.84 -1.40 12.21
CA ASP A 95 -15.12 -2.27 13.15
C ASP A 95 -13.66 -1.85 13.34
N VAL A 96 -13.13 -1.00 12.45
CA VAL A 96 -11.73 -0.60 12.45
C VAL A 96 -11.60 0.82 12.99
N PRO A 97 -10.67 1.09 13.93
CA PRO A 97 -10.41 2.44 14.40
C PRO A 97 -10.08 3.39 13.24
N SER A 98 -10.81 4.50 13.17
CA SER A 98 -10.73 5.47 12.06
C SER A 98 -9.32 6.00 11.80
N HIS A 99 -8.50 6.14 12.85
CA HIS A 99 -7.11 6.57 12.73
C HIS A 99 -6.23 5.58 11.94
N LEU A 100 -6.44 4.27 12.10
CA LEU A 100 -5.68 3.24 11.35
C LEU A 100 -6.04 3.26 9.87
N TYR A 101 -7.30 3.54 9.55
CA TYR A 101 -7.77 3.67 8.19
C TYR A 101 -7.10 4.84 7.45
N PHE A 102 -7.06 6.02 8.08
CA PHE A 102 -6.37 7.18 7.51
C PHE A 102 -4.86 6.94 7.38
N LEU A 103 -4.25 6.24 8.33
CA LEU A 103 -2.83 5.89 8.28
C LEU A 103 -2.53 4.97 7.09
N MET A 104 -3.38 3.96 6.84
CA MET A 104 -3.26 3.11 5.64
C MET A 104 -3.45 3.89 4.35
N LEU A 105 -4.43 4.79 4.28
CA LEU A 105 -4.65 5.66 3.12
C LEU A 105 -3.45 6.56 2.81
N LEU A 106 -2.74 7.04 3.83
CA LEU A 106 -1.54 7.84 3.67
C LEU A 106 -0.41 7.08 2.96
N THR A 107 -0.44 5.74 2.98
CA THR A 107 0.57 4.92 2.27
C THR A 107 0.37 4.92 0.75
N VAL A 108 -0.86 5.14 0.27
CA VAL A 108 -1.22 5.09 -1.16
C VAL A 108 -0.34 5.97 -2.06
N PRO A 109 -0.13 7.27 -1.78
CA PRO A 109 0.75 8.11 -2.62
C PRO A 109 2.18 7.54 -2.72
N PHE A 110 2.73 7.04 -1.62
CA PHE A 110 4.07 6.46 -1.63
C PHE A 110 4.14 5.17 -2.44
N PHE A 111 3.11 4.33 -2.35
CA PHE A 111 2.99 3.14 -3.18
C PHE A 111 2.92 3.48 -4.68
N LEU A 112 2.12 4.48 -5.06
CA LEU A 112 2.01 4.93 -6.45
C LEU A 112 3.34 5.48 -6.99
N ILE A 113 4.00 6.35 -6.23
CA ILE A 113 5.32 6.88 -6.61
C ILE A 113 6.32 5.74 -6.79
N GLY A 114 6.40 4.82 -5.81
CA GLY A 114 7.29 3.68 -5.86
C GLY A 114 7.03 2.79 -7.07
N HIS A 115 5.75 2.56 -7.40
CA HIS A 115 5.32 1.79 -8.56
C HIS A 115 5.69 2.46 -9.89
N PHE A 116 5.45 3.78 -10.01
CA PHE A 116 5.79 4.54 -11.21
C PHE A 116 7.30 4.67 -11.42
N ILE A 117 8.09 4.78 -10.36
CA ILE A 117 9.56 4.73 -10.48
C ILE A 117 10.00 3.33 -10.94
N GLU A 118 9.39 2.28 -10.41
CA GLU A 118 9.72 0.90 -10.79
C GLU A 118 9.42 0.64 -12.28
N SER A 119 8.31 1.16 -12.80
CA SER A 119 7.97 1.05 -14.23
C SER A 119 8.96 1.78 -15.13
N ILE A 120 9.52 2.93 -14.70
CA ILE A 120 10.63 3.60 -15.41
C ILE A 120 11.87 2.70 -15.43
N ILE A 121 12.22 2.06 -14.31
CA ILE A 121 13.40 1.17 -14.24
C ILE A 121 13.22 -0.05 -15.14
N TYR A 122 12.00 -0.60 -15.23
CA TYR A 122 11.68 -1.67 -16.19
C TYR A 122 11.86 -1.20 -17.64
N GLY A 123 11.39 0.01 -17.99
CA GLY A 123 11.62 0.57 -19.33
C GLY A 123 13.08 0.81 -19.67
N LEU A 124 13.96 0.92 -18.68
CA LEU A 124 15.42 1.02 -18.84
C LEU A 124 16.13 -0.34 -18.98
N ASP A 125 15.38 -1.44 -19.01
CA ASP A 125 15.91 -2.81 -19.04
C ASP A 125 16.82 -3.16 -17.84
N LYS A 126 16.63 -2.45 -16.72
CA LYS A 126 17.38 -2.66 -15.47
C LYS A 126 16.69 -3.68 -14.56
N ILE A 127 16.27 -4.81 -15.14
CA ILE A 127 15.44 -5.84 -14.50
C ILE A 127 16.14 -6.46 -13.28
N LEU A 128 17.48 -6.55 -13.31
CA LEU A 128 18.24 -7.07 -12.17
C LEU A 128 18.08 -6.22 -10.91
N ILE A 129 17.98 -4.89 -11.05
CA ILE A 129 17.84 -3.98 -9.91
C ILE A 129 16.45 -4.14 -9.28
N THR A 130 15.40 -4.22 -10.10
CA THR A 130 14.03 -4.41 -9.61
C THR A 130 13.85 -5.79 -8.97
N ASN A 131 14.43 -6.84 -9.55
CA ASN A 131 14.40 -8.18 -8.98
C ASN A 131 15.15 -8.25 -7.63
N LEU A 132 16.34 -7.65 -7.53
CA LEU A 132 17.12 -7.65 -6.29
C LEU A 132 16.40 -6.88 -5.18
N LYS A 133 15.81 -5.72 -5.50
CA LYS A 133 14.92 -4.98 -4.58
C LYS A 133 13.77 -5.87 -4.12
N ARG A 134 13.08 -6.56 -5.04
CA ARG A 134 11.93 -7.42 -4.72
C ARG A 134 12.30 -8.56 -3.77
N ILE A 135 13.41 -9.24 -4.02
CA ILE A 135 13.90 -10.32 -3.17
C ILE A 135 14.30 -9.79 -1.79
N THR A 136 15.07 -8.70 -1.75
CA THR A 136 15.53 -8.09 -0.49
C THR A 136 14.36 -7.65 0.38
N THR A 137 13.36 -6.98 -0.21
CA THR A 137 12.15 -6.56 0.51
C THR A 137 11.37 -7.76 1.04
N GLN A 138 11.25 -8.85 0.28
CA GLN A 138 10.54 -10.05 0.74
C GLN A 138 11.27 -10.75 1.89
N ILE A 139 12.60 -10.85 1.83
CA ILE A 139 13.41 -11.41 2.91
C ILE A 139 13.30 -10.53 4.16
N ALA A 140 13.46 -9.21 4.02
CA ALA A 140 13.33 -8.27 5.14
C ALA A 140 11.95 -8.36 5.81
N TYR A 141 10.88 -8.48 5.01
CA TYR A 141 9.53 -8.63 5.53
C TYR A 141 9.32 -9.97 6.27
N LEU A 142 9.89 -11.06 5.75
CA LEU A 142 9.86 -12.35 6.45
C LEU A 142 10.60 -12.31 7.78
N LEU A 143 11.78 -11.69 7.82
CA LEU A 143 12.55 -11.50 9.06
C LEU A 143 11.79 -10.64 10.06
N PHE A 144 11.21 -9.53 9.61
CA PHE A 144 10.39 -8.65 10.46
C PHE A 144 9.23 -9.41 11.10
N VAL A 145 8.46 -10.15 10.30
CA VAL A 145 7.35 -10.96 10.79
C VAL A 145 7.83 -12.04 11.77
N LEU A 146 8.96 -12.68 11.50
CA LEU A 146 9.52 -13.72 12.38
C LEU A 146 9.88 -13.11 13.74
N ILE A 147 10.59 -11.98 13.77
CA ILE A 147 10.95 -11.25 15.00
C ILE A 147 9.69 -10.92 15.81
N VAL A 148 8.69 -10.31 15.17
CA VAL A 148 7.41 -9.92 15.81
C VAL A 148 6.69 -11.12 16.43
N VAL A 149 6.78 -12.30 15.81
CA VAL A 149 6.10 -13.51 16.29
C VAL A 149 6.91 -14.27 17.35
N THR A 150 8.24 -14.29 17.26
CA THR A 150 9.09 -14.98 18.23
C THR A 150 9.27 -14.22 19.54
N ASP A 151 9.15 -12.89 19.52
CA ASP A 151 9.26 -12.05 20.71
C ASP A 151 8.15 -10.98 20.75
N PRO A 152 6.90 -11.37 21.06
CA PRO A 152 5.78 -10.44 21.12
C PRO A 152 6.02 -9.34 22.16
N ASP A 153 6.60 -9.69 23.31
CA ASP A 153 6.77 -8.82 24.47
C ASP A 153 7.76 -7.65 24.23
N SER A 154 8.72 -7.83 23.31
CA SER A 154 9.65 -6.76 22.88
C SER A 154 8.99 -5.64 22.06
N LEU A 155 7.85 -5.91 21.40
CA LEU A 155 7.13 -4.98 20.49
C LEU A 155 5.77 -4.50 21.04
N ILE A 156 5.24 -5.16 22.08
CA ILE A 156 4.03 -4.74 22.82
C ILE A 156 4.05 -3.27 23.32
N PRO A 157 5.18 -2.62 23.71
CA PRO A 157 5.11 -1.21 24.07
C PRO A 157 4.75 -0.27 22.90
N PHE A 158 4.90 -0.70 21.63
CA PHE A 158 4.54 0.10 20.45
C PHE A 158 3.15 -0.21 19.89
N LEU A 159 2.60 -1.40 20.18
CA LEU A 159 1.27 -1.84 19.74
C LEU A 159 0.16 -1.61 20.77
N LYS A 160 0.51 -1.20 22.00
CA LYS A 160 -0.45 -0.62 22.96
C LYS A 160 -0.87 0.80 22.52
N VAL A 161 -1.48 0.92 21.34
CA VAL A 161 -2.46 1.98 21.16
C VAL A 161 -3.67 1.53 21.98
N PRO A 162 -4.14 2.32 22.95
CA PRO A 162 -5.30 1.94 23.72
C PRO A 162 -6.48 1.85 22.75
N PHE A 163 -6.93 0.63 22.49
CA PHE A 163 -8.28 0.38 21.98
C PHE A 163 -9.23 0.78 23.11
N GLY A 164 -9.53 2.08 23.18
CA GLY A 164 -10.60 2.67 23.98
C GLY A 164 -11.86 2.81 23.15
#